data_AF-A0A2W2DDD9-F1
#
_entry.id   AF-A0A2W2DDD9-F1
#
_cell.length_a   1.000
_cell.length_b   1.000
_cell.length_c   1.000
_cell.angle_alpha   90.00
_cell.angle_beta   90.00
_cell.angle_gamma   90.00
#
_symmetry.space_group_name_H-M   'P 1'
#
loop_
_entity.id
_entity.type
_entity.pdbx_description
1 polymer ?
#
loop_
_entity_poly.entity_id
_entity_poly.type
_entity_poly.pdbx_seq_one_letter_code
_entity_poly.pdbx_strand_id
1 'polypeptide(L)'
;MDQWRATGARGEAVLFDMLDGLPVRNVFGVSDPDVHRIGDRWVMFLGGFTTRLRVSLFAAALPPGAPLSDDRWALLTDPRRPRRAVPL
;
A
#
# COMPACT_ATOMS: atom_id res chain seq x y z
N MET A 1 -3.95 -6.33 21.09
CA MET A 1 -2.69 -6.61 20.37
C MET A 1 -3.10 -7.02 18.97
N ASP A 2 -2.54 -6.41 17.92
CA ASP A 2 -2.89 -6.77 16.55
C ASP A 2 -2.44 -8.21 16.28
N GLN A 3 -3.33 -9.08 15.79
CA GLN A 3 -3.11 -10.53 15.80
C GLN A 3 -1.89 -10.93 14.96
N TRP A 4 -1.68 -10.28 13.81
CA TRP A 4 -0.51 -10.57 12.96
C TRP A 4 0.81 -10.18 13.64
N ARG A 5 0.86 -9.16 14.50
CA ARG A 5 2.08 -8.82 15.26
C ARG A 5 2.43 -9.89 16.29
N ALA A 6 1.41 -10.59 16.80
CA ALA A 6 1.58 -11.63 17.79
C ALA A 6 1.81 -13.02 17.17
N THR A 7 1.32 -13.27 15.95
CA THR A 7 1.32 -14.61 15.33
C THR A 7 1.90 -14.66 13.91
N GLY A 8 2.51 -13.57 13.42
CA GLY A 8 3.07 -13.51 12.07
C GLY A 8 4.12 -14.59 11.84
N ALA A 9 4.10 -15.18 10.65
CA ALA A 9 5.05 -16.22 10.28
C ALA A 9 6.45 -15.66 10.04
N ARG A 10 7.47 -16.51 10.24
CA ARG A 10 8.85 -16.14 9.95
C ARG A 10 9.02 -15.88 8.45
N GLY A 11 9.42 -14.65 8.10
CA GLY A 11 9.59 -14.21 6.71
C GLY A 11 8.46 -13.33 6.17
N GLU A 12 7.43 -13.05 6.96
CA GLU A 12 6.41 -12.06 6.61
C GLU A 12 6.95 -10.64 6.80
N ALA A 13 6.63 -9.77 5.84
CA ALA A 13 6.98 -8.35 5.87
C ALA A 13 5.70 -7.51 5.89
N VAL A 14 5.68 -6.51 6.75
CA VAL A 14 4.58 -5.56 6.85
C VAL A 14 4.76 -4.50 5.79
N LEU A 15 3.82 -4.42 4.85
CA LEU A 15 3.89 -3.45 3.76
C LEU A 15 3.23 -2.13 4.14
N PHE A 16 2.00 -2.19 4.67
CA PHE A 16 1.22 -1.02 5.07
C PHE A 16 0.53 -1.30 6.40
N ASP A 17 0.82 -0.46 7.39
CA ASP A 17 0.27 -0.58 8.73
C ASP A 17 -0.48 0.69 9.11
N MET A 18 -1.74 0.54 9.51
CA MET A 18 -2.57 1.67 9.92
C MET A 18 -2.17 2.23 11.29
N LEU A 19 -1.61 1.39 12.17
CA LEU A 19 -1.18 1.78 13.52
C LEU A 19 0.13 2.56 13.48
N ASP A 20 1.07 2.16 12.62
CA ASP A 20 2.33 2.88 12.42
C ASP A 20 2.16 4.07 11.45
N GLY A 21 1.07 4.07 10.70
CA GLY A 21 0.70 5.11 9.75
C GLY A 21 1.32 4.92 8.37
N LEU A 22 0.80 5.67 7.40
CA LEU A 22 1.23 5.60 6.01
C LEU A 22 2.18 6.76 5.68
N PRO A 23 3.07 6.61 4.65
CA PRO A 23 3.91 7.72 4.18
C PRO A 23 3.12 8.87 3.53
N VAL A 24 1.79 8.74 3.41
CA VAL A 24 0.85 9.73 2.87
C VAL A 24 -0.05 10.31 3.95
N ARG A 25 -0.59 11.51 3.72
CA ARG A 25 -1.37 12.27 4.72
C ARG A 25 -2.89 12.27 4.46
N ASN A 26 -3.33 11.77 3.31
CA ASN A 26 -4.74 11.84 2.89
C ASN A 26 -5.49 10.51 3.04
N VAL A 27 -4.84 9.49 3.59
CA VAL A 27 -5.38 8.14 3.79
C VAL A 27 -5.07 7.73 5.21
N PHE A 28 -6.08 7.31 5.98
CA PHE A 28 -5.91 6.81 7.34
C PHE A 28 -5.33 5.40 7.34
N GLY A 29 -5.78 4.55 6.42
CA GLY A 29 -5.29 3.20 6.26
C GLY A 29 -5.80 2.56 4.96
N VAL A 30 -5.23 1.41 4.65
CA VAL A 30 -5.54 0.61 3.46
C VAL A 30 -5.82 -0.84 3.85
N SER A 31 -6.65 -1.53 3.06
CA SER A 31 -7.00 -2.94 3.24
C SER A 31 -7.22 -3.63 1.88
N ASP A 32 -7.49 -4.93 1.95
CA ASP A 32 -7.97 -5.76 0.85
C ASP A 32 -7.06 -5.70 -0.39
N PRO A 33 -5.78 -6.08 -0.26
CA PRO A 33 -4.83 -6.02 -1.36
C PRO A 33 -5.20 -7.02 -2.48
N ASP A 34 -5.17 -6.55 -3.72
CA ASP A 34 -5.26 -7.38 -4.93
C ASP A 34 -4.07 -7.08 -5.85
N VAL A 35 -3.26 -8.10 -6.15
CA VAL A 35 -1.95 -7.94 -6.80
C VAL A 35 -1.94 -8.52 -8.20
N HIS A 36 -1.58 -7.69 -9.17
CA HIS A 36 -1.49 -8.05 -10.59
C HIS A 36 -0.15 -7.66 -11.18
N ARG A 37 0.32 -8.42 -12.17
CA ARG A 37 1.44 -8.00 -13.02
C ARG A 37 0.90 -7.24 -14.23
N ILE A 38 1.24 -5.96 -14.35
CA ILE A 38 0.83 -5.08 -15.45
C ILE A 38 2.10 -4.63 -16.20
N GLY A 39 2.27 -5.12 -17.42
CA GLY A 39 3.55 -4.98 -18.14
C GLY A 39 4.69 -5.62 -17.35
N ASP A 40 5.78 -4.90 -17.15
CA ASP A 40 6.92 -5.36 -16.34
C ASP A 40 6.88 -4.88 -14.89
N ARG A 41 5.68 -4.62 -14.34
CA ARG A 41 5.52 -4.07 -13.00
C ARG A 41 4.48 -4.84 -12.20
N TRP A 42 4.80 -5.12 -10.93
CA TRP A 42 3.79 -5.56 -9.98
C TRP A 42 3.02 -4.34 -9.45
N VAL A 43 1.70 -4.43 -9.47
CA VAL A 43 0.77 -3.41 -9.02
C VAL A 43 -0.20 -4.05 -8.03
N MET A 44 -0.36 -3.41 -6.87
CA MET A 44 -1.27 -3.81 -5.81
C MET A 44 -2.37 -2.77 -5.73
N PHE A 45 -3.61 -3.19 -5.91
CA PHE A 45 -4.80 -2.37 -5.69
C PHE A 45 -5.26 -2.50 -4.24
N LEU A 46 -5.69 -1.39 -3.66
CA LEU A 46 -5.98 -1.28 -2.23
C LEU A 46 -7.24 -0.44 -2.01
N GLY A 47 -8.15 -0.91 -1.16
CA GLY A 47 -9.20 -0.08 -0.60
C GLY A 47 -8.60 0.87 0.45
N GLY A 48 -8.80 2.17 0.33
CA GLY A 48 -8.25 3.17 1.26
C GLY A 48 -9.31 4.06 1.87
N PHE A 49 -9.28 4.23 3.20
CA PHE A 49 -10.16 5.16 3.91
C PHE A 49 -9.49 6.52 4.03
N THR A 50 -10.05 7.51 3.33
CA THR A 50 -9.46 8.86 3.23
C THR A 50 -9.73 9.71 4.46
N THR A 51 -8.92 10.76 4.64
CA THR A 51 -9.16 11.78 5.69
C THR A 51 -10.44 12.59 5.51
N ARG A 52 -11.16 12.39 4.40
CA ARG A 52 -12.49 12.95 4.12
C ARG A 52 -13.61 11.94 4.36
N LEU A 53 -13.32 10.85 5.08
CA LEU A 53 -14.28 9.81 5.44
C LEU A 53 -14.94 9.13 4.22
N ARG A 54 -14.16 8.95 3.15
CA ARG A 54 -14.57 8.23 1.94
C ARG A 54 -13.65 7.05 1.69
N VAL A 55 -14.22 5.94 1.24
CA VAL A 55 -13.46 4.83 0.68
C VAL A 55 -13.15 5.14 -0.78
N SER A 56 -11.91 4.92 -1.20
CA SER A 56 -11.47 5.06 -2.59
C SER A 56 -10.45 3.96 -2.90
N LEU A 57 -10.30 3.65 -4.19
CA LEU A 57 -9.28 2.71 -4.64
C LEU A 57 -7.95 3.44 -4.79
N PHE A 58 -6.87 2.81 -4.34
CA PHE A 58 -5.50 3.28 -4.50
C PHE A 58 -4.66 2.16 -5.12
N ALA A 59 -3.46 2.52 -5.57
CA ALA A 59 -2.46 1.54 -5.98
C ALA A 59 -1.15 1.74 -5.24
N ALA A 60 -0.46 0.63 -4.99
CA ALA A 60 0.97 0.58 -4.74
C ALA A 60 1.66 -0.19 -5.86
N ALA A 61 2.94 0.06 -6.08
CA ALA A 61 3.70 -0.67 -7.10
C ALA A 61 5.15 -0.89 -6.68
N LEU A 62 5.72 -2.02 -7.12
CA LEU A 62 7.15 -2.26 -7.06
C LEU A 62 7.89 -1.56 -8.19
N PRO A 63 9.22 -1.37 -8.12
CA PRO A 63 10.01 -0.96 -9.29
C PRO A 63 9.81 -1.93 -10.48
N PRO A 64 9.93 -1.47 -11.74
CA PRO A 64 9.91 -2.35 -12.90
C PRO A 64 10.96 -3.47 -12.78
N GLY A 65 10.59 -4.69 -13.18
CA GLY A 65 11.45 -5.87 -13.13
C GLY A 65 11.69 -6.46 -11.73
N ALA A 66 11.16 -5.85 -10.66
CA ALA A 66 11.32 -6.38 -9.31
C ALA A 66 10.56 -7.71 -9.12
N PRO A 67 11.09 -8.66 -8.33
CA PRO A 67 10.36 -9.88 -7.97
C PRO A 67 9.18 -9.54 -7.05
N LEU A 68 8.15 -10.39 -7.05
CA LEU A 68 6.96 -10.17 -6.20
C LEU A 68 7.28 -10.10 -4.69
N SER A 69 8.34 -10.79 -4.27
CA SER A 69 8.81 -10.86 -2.88
C SER A 69 9.62 -9.64 -2.42
N ASP A 70 9.78 -8.62 -3.27
CA ASP A 70 10.46 -7.37 -2.91
C ASP A 70 9.61 -6.56 -1.91
N ASP A 71 10.27 -5.88 -0.97
CA ASP A 71 9.64 -5.12 0.10
C ASP A 71 9.43 -3.63 -0.24
N ARG A 72 9.92 -3.17 -1.40
CA ARG A 72 9.87 -1.76 -1.83
C ARG A 72 8.51 -1.34 -2.41
N TRP A 73 7.42 -1.91 -1.90
CA TRP A 73 6.07 -1.52 -2.27
C TRP A 73 5.82 -0.06 -1.89
N ALA A 74 5.40 0.77 -2.85
CA ALA A 74 5.13 2.18 -2.61
C ALA A 74 3.79 2.60 -3.19
N LEU A 75 2.96 3.28 -2.37
CA LEU A 75 1.72 3.92 -2.83
C LEU A 75 2.01 4.90 -3.97
N LEU A 76 1.16 4.92 -4.98
CA LEU A 76 1.24 5.90 -6.06
C LEU A 76 0.78 7.27 -5.54
N THR A 77 1.69 8.24 -5.63
CA THR A 77 1.47 9.60 -5.12
C THR A 77 1.52 10.63 -6.23
N ASP A 78 0.91 11.78 -5.98
CA ASP A 78 1.01 12.94 -6.86
C ASP A 78 2.49 13.39 -6.95
N PRO A 79 3.11 13.46 -8.14
CA PRO A 79 4.51 13.85 -8.27
C PRO A 79 4.83 15.23 -7.70
N ARG A 80 3.84 16.14 -7.67
CA ARG A 80 3.98 17.49 -7.09
C ARG A 80 3.70 17.50 -5.59
N ARG A 81 3.09 16.44 -5.05
CA ARG A 81 2.69 16.30 -3.65
C ARG A 81 2.97 14.85 -3.19
N PRO A 82 4.26 14.49 -2.97
CA PRO A 82 4.66 13.10 -2.73
C PRO A 82 4.10 12.50 -1.43
N ARG A 83 3.49 13.29 -0.56
CA ARG A 83 2.77 12.81 0.64
C ARG A 83 1.26 12.70 0.42
N ARG A 84 0.81 12.70 -0.83
CA ARG A 84 -0.61 12.57 -1.21
C ARG A 84 -0.79 11.41 -2.18
N ALA A 85 -1.46 10.35 -1.73
CA ALA A 85 -1.86 9.23 -2.58
C ALA A 85 -2.89 9.68 -3.63
N VAL A 86 -2.76 9.18 -4.85
CA VAL A 86 -3.70 9.45 -5.95
C VAL A 86 -4.77 8.35 -5.94
N PRO A 87 -6.06 8.68 -5.75
CA PRO A 87 -7.12 7.70 -5.93
C PRO A 87 -7.21 7.33 -7.42
N LEU A 88 -7.52 6.07 -7.70
CA LEU A 88 -7.81 5.57 -9.05
C LEU A 88 -9.20 5.97 -9.53
#